data_AF-Q6NSH1-F1
#
_entry.id   AF-Q6NSH1-F1
#
_cell.length_a   1.000
_cell.length_b   1.000
_cell.length_c   1.000
_cell.angle_alpha   90.00
_cell.angle_beta   90.00
_cell.angle_gamma   90.00
#
_symmetry.space_group_name_H-M   'P 1'
#
loop_
_entity.id
_entity.type
_entity.pdbx_description
1 polymer ?
#
loop_
_entity_poly.entity_id
_entity_poly.type
_entity_poly.pdbx_seq_one_letter_code
_entity_poly.pdbx_strand_id
1 'polypeptide(L)'
;MMNYVGKRKKRRKRDPQAPRRPPSSFLLFCQDHYAQLKRENPNWSVVQVAKATGKMWSTATDLEKHPYEQRVALLRAKYFEELELYRKQCNARKKYRMSARNRCRGKRVRQS
;
A
#
# COMPACT_ATOMS: atom_id res chain seq x y z
N MET A 1 25.19 -7.54 27.93
CA MET A 1 23.96 -7.68 27.11
C MET A 1 24.22 -7.08 25.73
N MET A 2 24.41 -7.90 24.68
CA MET A 2 24.62 -7.38 23.32
C MET A 2 23.30 -6.82 22.77
N ASN A 3 23.20 -5.49 22.65
CA ASN A 3 22.08 -4.83 21.99
C ASN A 3 22.22 -5.00 20.47
N TYR A 4 21.57 -6.01 19.91
CA TYR A 4 21.43 -6.19 18.46
C TYR A 4 20.52 -5.11 17.87
N VAL A 5 21.06 -3.91 17.64
CA VAL A 5 20.41 -2.92 16.77
C VAL A 5 20.59 -3.40 15.33
N GLY A 6 19.71 -4.31 14.90
CA GLY A 6 19.63 -4.72 13.51
C GLY A 6 19.42 -3.51 12.62
N LYS A 7 20.34 -3.27 11.67
CA LYS A 7 20.22 -2.22 10.65
C LYS A 7 18.81 -2.27 10.03
N ARG A 8 17.97 -1.26 10.31
CA ARG A 8 16.65 -1.11 9.66
C ARG A 8 16.85 -1.08 8.15
N LYS A 9 16.51 -2.17 7.46
CA LYS A 9 16.54 -2.23 5.99
C LYS A 9 15.69 -1.08 5.46
N LYS A 10 16.32 -0.13 4.74
CA LYS A 10 15.61 0.92 4.00
C LYS A 10 14.59 0.24 3.09
N ARG A 11 13.31 0.57 3.26
CA ARG A 11 12.24 0.04 2.39
C ARG A 11 12.60 0.43 0.95
N ARG A 12 12.66 -0.55 0.05
CA ARG A 12 12.88 -0.29 -1.38
C ARG A 12 11.81 0.71 -1.85
N LYS A 13 12.24 1.76 -2.55
CA LYS A 13 11.31 2.72 -3.17
C LYS A 13 10.36 1.92 -4.06
N ARG A 14 9.06 2.00 -3.77
CA ARG A 14 8.04 1.35 -4.58
C ARG A 14 7.93 2.10 -5.90
N ASP A 15 7.76 1.39 -7.01
CA ASP A 15 7.61 2.02 -8.32
C ASP A 15 6.46 3.04 -8.29
N PRO A 16 6.63 4.27 -8.82
CA PRO A 16 5.60 5.30 -8.80
C PRO A 16 4.31 4.90 -9.52
N GLN A 17 4.43 4.01 -10.50
CA GLN A 17 3.32 3.50 -11.31
C GLN A 17 2.61 2.29 -10.69
N ALA A 18 3.17 1.70 -9.61
CA ALA A 18 2.57 0.52 -8.99
C ALA A 18 1.33 0.91 -8.17
N PRO A 19 0.15 0.31 -8.41
CA PRO A 19 -1.04 0.60 -7.64
C PRO A 19 -0.81 0.29 -6.16
N ARG A 20 -1.30 1.16 -5.28
CA ARG A 20 -1.15 1.03 -3.81
C ARG A 20 -2.20 0.08 -3.26
N ARG A 21 -1.80 -0.79 -2.34
CA ARG A 21 -2.74 -1.72 -1.69
C ARG A 21 -3.81 -0.88 -0.98
N PRO A 22 -5.10 -1.22 -1.15
CA PRO A 22 -6.18 -0.49 -0.50
C PRO A 22 -6.05 -0.64 1.03
N PRO A 23 -6.45 0.37 1.81
CA PRO A 23 -6.53 0.28 3.26
C PRO A 23 -7.58 -0.76 3.68
N SER A 24 -7.37 -1.37 4.86
CA SER A 24 -8.36 -2.25 5.49
C SER A 24 -9.55 -1.44 6.02
N SER A 25 -10.66 -2.11 6.34
CA SER A 25 -11.87 -1.49 6.91
C SER A 25 -11.55 -0.72 8.18
N PHE A 26 -10.75 -1.35 9.04
CA PHE A 26 -10.21 -0.71 10.25
C PHE A 26 -9.38 0.54 9.95
N LEU A 27 -8.58 0.55 8.89
CA LEU A 27 -7.75 1.74 8.57
C LEU A 27 -8.59 2.91 8.07
N LEU A 28 -9.65 2.64 7.29
CA LEU A 28 -10.60 3.68 6.88
C LEU A 28 -11.30 4.27 8.10
N PHE A 29 -11.82 3.41 8.98
CA PHE A 29 -12.41 3.83 10.25
C PHE A 29 -11.42 4.65 11.08
N CYS A 30 -10.16 4.19 11.17
CA CYS A 30 -9.13 4.94 11.86
C CYS A 30 -8.90 6.32 11.24
N GLN A 31 -8.91 6.47 9.92
CA GLN A 31 -8.68 7.77 9.30
C GLN A 31 -9.77 8.79 9.63
N ASP A 32 -11.04 8.38 9.54
CA ASP A 32 -12.19 9.23 9.89
C ASP A 32 -12.17 9.62 11.37
N HIS A 33 -12.08 8.64 12.27
CA HIS A 33 -12.14 8.90 13.72
C HIS A 33 -10.86 9.51 14.28
N TYR A 34 -9.69 9.23 13.69
CA TYR A 34 -8.44 9.86 14.12
C TYR A 34 -8.48 11.37 13.89
N ALA A 35 -8.99 11.81 12.74
CA ALA A 35 -9.11 13.24 12.43
C ALA A 35 -10.04 13.95 13.42
N GLN A 36 -11.17 13.31 13.75
CA GLN A 36 -12.10 13.81 14.76
C GLN A 36 -11.46 13.88 16.15
N LEU A 37 -10.90 12.77 16.64
CA LEU A 37 -10.29 12.70 17.97
C LEU A 37 -9.08 13.63 18.13
N LYS A 38 -8.29 13.83 17.07
CA LYS A 38 -7.16 14.76 17.08
C LYS A 38 -7.62 16.22 17.11
N ARG A 39 -8.77 16.52 16.51
CA ARG A 39 -9.38 17.85 16.56
C ARG A 39 -9.95 18.16 17.94
N GLU A 40 -10.64 17.19 18.54
CA GLU A 40 -11.20 17.30 19.89
C GLU A 40 -10.09 17.32 20.96
N ASN A 41 -9.02 16.54 20.76
CA ASN A 41 -7.91 16.40 21.68
C ASN A 41 -6.57 16.71 20.99
N PRO A 42 -6.25 17.98 20.71
CA PRO A 42 -5.01 18.36 20.05
C PRO A 42 -3.77 17.97 20.87
N ASN A 43 -3.90 17.91 22.20
CA ASN A 43 -2.85 17.55 23.15
C ASN A 43 -2.54 16.04 23.18
N TRP A 44 -3.41 15.18 22.64
CA TRP A 44 -3.17 13.74 22.67
C TRP A 44 -2.09 13.32 21.68
N SER A 45 -1.23 12.44 22.15
CA SER A 45 -0.22 11.79 21.31
C SER A 45 -0.90 10.87 20.28
N VAL A 46 -0.27 10.70 19.12
CA VAL A 46 -0.72 9.78 18.05
C VAL A 46 -1.02 8.39 18.60
N VAL A 47 -0.21 7.93 19.56
CA VAL A 47 -0.37 6.62 20.21
C VAL A 47 -1.66 6.55 21.05
N GLN A 48 -2.01 7.62 21.76
CA GLN A 48 -3.23 7.67 22.58
C GLN A 48 -4.48 7.69 21.71
N VAL A 49 -4.47 8.48 20.64
CA VAL A 49 -5.58 8.52 19.67
C VAL A 49 -5.78 7.16 19.01
N ALA A 50 -4.68 6.50 18.60
CA ALA A 50 -4.75 5.15 18.01
C ALA A 50 -5.32 4.11 18.99
N LYS A 51 -4.93 4.18 20.27
CA LYS A 51 -5.49 3.30 21.33
C LYS A 51 -6.99 3.52 21.51
N ALA A 52 -7.43 4.78 21.60
CA ALA A 52 -8.85 5.12 21.74
C ALA A 52 -9.66 4.61 20.53
N THR A 53 -9.17 4.87 19.32
CA THR A 53 -9.83 4.43 18.08
C THR A 53 -9.90 2.91 17.96
N GLY A 54 -8.83 2.20 18.37
CA GLY A 54 -8.83 0.74 18.41
C GLY A 54 -9.89 0.18 19.36
N LYS A 55 -10.05 0.80 20.54
CA LYS A 55 -11.09 0.42 21.50
C LYS A 55 -12.49 0.64 20.92
N MET A 56 -12.72 1.78 20.27
CA MET A 56 -13.99 2.09 19.60
C MET A 56 -14.33 1.05 18.52
N TRP A 57 -13.35 0.62 17.72
CA TRP A 57 -13.59 -0.40 16.69
C TRP A 57 -13.92 -1.79 17.27
N SER A 58 -13.28 -2.16 18.38
CA SER A 58 -13.61 -3.41 19.08
C SER A 58 -15.02 -3.39 19.66
N THR A 59 -15.50 -2.24 20.12
CA THR A 59 -16.87 -2.07 20.63
C THR A 59 -17.91 -1.81 19.54
N ALA A 60 -17.49 -1.37 18.35
CA ALA A 60 -18.39 -1.07 17.23
C ALA A 60 -19.10 -2.34 16.74
N THR A 61 -20.39 -2.18 16.43
CA THR A 61 -21.25 -3.30 15.99
C THR A 61 -21.01 -3.63 14.52
N ASP A 62 -21.35 -4.84 14.07
CA ASP A 62 -21.23 -5.23 12.65
C ASP A 62 -21.98 -4.27 11.71
N LEU A 63 -23.07 -3.66 12.17
CA LEU A 63 -23.82 -2.64 11.43
C LEU A 63 -22.96 -1.39 11.12
N GLU A 64 -22.13 -0.95 12.06
CA GLU A 64 -21.25 0.20 11.88
C GLU A 64 -20.04 -0.17 11.02
N LYS A 65 -19.62 -1.45 11.06
CA LYS A 65 -18.49 -1.98 10.28
C LYS A 65 -18.87 -2.22 8.82
N HIS A 66 -20.11 -2.65 8.57
CA HIS A 66 -20.63 -2.98 7.24
C HIS A 66 -20.40 -1.91 6.15
N PRO A 67 -20.70 -0.61 6.36
CA PRO A 67 -20.42 0.40 5.34
C PRO A 67 -18.92 0.54 5.05
N TYR A 68 -18.05 0.34 6.04
CA TYR A 68 -16.60 0.34 5.81
C TYR A 68 -16.15 -0.89 5.03
N GLU A 69 -16.71 -2.06 5.30
CA GLU A 69 -16.43 -3.28 4.54
C GLU A 69 -16.85 -3.15 3.07
N GLN A 70 -18.03 -2.57 2.80
CA GLN A 70 -18.46 -2.26 1.44
C GLN A 70 -17.52 -1.28 0.73
N ARG A 71 -17.11 -0.20 1.41
CA ARG A 71 -16.11 0.74 0.87
C ARG A 71 -14.78 0.04 0.55
N VAL A 72 -14.32 -0.85 1.42
CA VAL A 72 -13.10 -1.64 1.18
C VAL A 72 -13.27 -2.57 0.00
N ALA A 73 -14.42 -3.25 -0.12
CA ALA A 73 -14.69 -4.15 -1.24
C ALA A 73 -14.62 -3.40 -2.58
N LEU A 74 -15.21 -2.21 -2.66
CA LEU A 74 -15.12 -1.33 -3.83
C LEU A 74 -13.69 -0.89 -4.14
N LEU A 75 -12.95 -0.43 -3.12
CA LEU A 75 -11.55 -0.03 -3.29
C LEU A 75 -10.66 -1.21 -3.71
N ARG A 76 -10.98 -2.41 -3.22
CA ARG A 76 -10.27 -3.63 -3.54
C ARG A 76 -10.54 -4.10 -4.96
N ALA A 77 -11.77 -4.00 -5.43
CA ALA A 77 -12.13 -4.27 -6.83
C ALA A 77 -11.35 -3.34 -7.77
N LYS A 78 -11.41 -2.02 -7.55
CA LYS A 78 -10.63 -1.03 -8.32
C LYS A 78 -9.13 -1.33 -8.31
N TYR A 79 -8.57 -1.64 -7.14
CA TYR A 79 -7.16 -2.00 -7.03
C TYR A 79 -6.79 -3.24 -7.85
N PHE A 80 -7.67 -4.25 -7.92
CA PHE A 80 -7.40 -5.45 -8.70
C PHE A 80 -7.36 -5.13 -10.20
N GLU A 81 -8.30 -4.33 -10.71
CA GLU A 81 -8.30 -3.88 -12.10
C GLU A 81 -7.01 -3.11 -12.45
N GLU A 82 -6.63 -2.13 -11.61
CA GLU A 82 -5.39 -1.37 -11.78
C GLU A 82 -4.15 -2.27 -11.70
N LEU A 83 -4.16 -3.27 -10.81
CA LEU A 83 -3.07 -4.21 -10.64
C LEU A 83 -2.88 -5.09 -11.88
N GLU A 84 -3.96 -5.54 -12.50
CA GLU A 84 -3.90 -6.33 -13.73
C GLU A 84 -3.33 -5.52 -14.89
N LEU A 85 -3.76 -4.26 -15.05
CA LEU A 85 -3.20 -3.34 -16.04
C LEU A 85 -1.71 -3.08 -15.78
N TYR A 86 -1.34 -2.80 -14.53
CA TYR A 86 0.06 -2.59 -14.15
C TYR A 86 0.92 -3.84 -14.40
N ARG A 87 0.41 -5.04 -14.10
CA ARG A 87 1.10 -6.31 -14.38
C ARG A 87 1.35 -6.49 -15.88
N LYS A 88 0.33 -6.23 -16.72
CA LYS A 88 0.46 -6.28 -18.18
C LYS A 88 1.51 -5.28 -18.67
N GLN A 89 1.46 -4.04 -18.18
CA GLN A 89 2.40 -2.98 -18.55
C GLN A 89 3.84 -3.30 -18.10
N CYS A 90 4.03 -3.80 -16.88
CA CYS A 90 5.33 -4.26 -16.37
C CYS A 90 5.92 -5.37 -17.23
N ASN A 91 5.11 -6.36 -17.60
CA ASN A 91 5.53 -7.46 -18.45
C ASN A 91 5.89 -6.97 -19.86
N ALA A 92 5.10 -6.09 -20.45
CA ALA A 92 5.40 -5.48 -21.74
C ALA A 92 6.71 -4.69 -21.70
N ARG A 93 6.91 -3.85 -20.67
CA ARG A 93 8.15 -3.09 -20.47
C ARG A 93 9.37 -3.99 -20.30
N LYS A 94 9.23 -5.10 -19.56
CA LYS A 94 10.29 -6.11 -19.39
C LYS A 94 10.61 -6.79 -20.72
N LYS A 95 9.60 -7.21 -21.49
CA LYS A 95 9.77 -7.80 -22.83
C LYS A 95 10.48 -6.84 -23.78
N TYR A 96 10.05 -5.58 -23.84
CA TYR A 96 10.69 -4.56 -24.67
C TYR A 96 12.16 -4.35 -24.28
N ARG A 97 12.45 -4.20 -22.99
CA ARG A 97 13.83 -4.06 -22.48
C ARG A 97 14.71 -5.27 -22.83
N MET A 98 14.17 -6.49 -22.71
CA MET A 98 14.89 -7.71 -23.06
C MET A 98 15.14 -7.83 -24.57
N SER A 99 14.15 -7.48 -25.40
CA SER A 99 14.28 -7.44 -26.86
C SER A 99 15.31 -6.39 -27.31
N ALA A 100 15.29 -5.19 -26.71
CA ALA A 100 16.29 -4.15 -26.98
C ALA A 100 17.70 -4.62 -26.61
N ARG A 101 17.86 -5.24 -25.43
CA ARG A 101 19.16 -5.80 -24.99
C ARG A 101 19.66 -6.91 -25.92
N ASN A 102 18.77 -7.80 -26.37
CA ASN A 102 19.12 -8.87 -27.29
C ASN A 102 19.47 -8.34 -28.69
N ARG A 103 18.77 -7.30 -29.18
CA ARG A 103 19.13 -6.62 -30.44
C ARG A 103 20.51 -5.95 -30.38
N CYS A 104 20.84 -5.29 -29.27
CA CYS A 104 22.17 -4.68 -29.09
C CYS A 104 23.28 -5.74 -28.94
N ARG A 105 22.99 -6.90 -28.33
CA ARG A 105 23.93 -8.04 -28.28
C ARG A 105 24.12 -8.69 -29.65
N GLY A 106 23.06 -8.91 -30.41
CA GLY A 106 23.14 -9.51 -31.75
C GLY A 106 23.88 -8.65 -32.77
N LYS A 107 23.82 -7.31 -32.65
CA LYS A 107 24.61 -6.39 -33.49
C LYS A 107 26.10 -6.39 -33.16
N ARG A 108 26.49 -6.72 -31.92
CA ARG A 108 27.88 -6.77 -31.47
C ARG A 108 28.61 -8.05 -31.89
N VAL A 109 27.87 -9.13 -32.14
CA VAL A 109 28.40 -10.45 -32.55
C VAL A 109 28.62 -10.55 -34.08
N ARG A 110 27.96 -9.69 -34.88
CA ARG A 110 28.11 -9.66 -36.35
C ARG A 110 29.22 -8.73 -36.86
N GLN A 111 29.90 -8.00 -35.97
CA GLN A 111 30.98 -7.06 -36.32
C GLN A 111 32.38 -7.60 -35.90
N SER A 112 32.53 -8.93 -35.77
CA SER A 112 33.80 -9.60 -35.49
C SER A 112 34.04 -10.71 -36.49
#